data_AF-A0A1F8NZT8-F1
#
_entry.id   AF-A0A1F8NZT8-F1
#
_cell.length_a   1.000
_cell.length_b   1.000
_cell.length_c   1.000
_cell.angle_alpha   90.00
_cell.angle_beta   90.00
_cell.angle_gamma   90.00
#
_symmetry.space_group_name_H-M   'P 1'
#
loop_
_entity.id
_entity.type
_entity.pdbx_description
1 polymer ?
#
loop_
_entity_poly.entity_id
_entity_poly.type
_entity_poly.pdbx_seq_one_letter_code
_entity_poly.pdbx_strand_id
1 'polypeptide(L)'
;MVSLRETVDSVDRLNELLKSSAELRASVRHSLDYLADFKAMLEYAHTKDFKDVAEALEYVDKVLIPRLSRTRDALASGTEPQLKRLEQASELATRLSLRLQMFADGGGGLLP
;
A
#
# COMPACT_ATOMS: atom_id res chain seq x y z
N MET A 1 -24.42 -25.92 6.11
CA MET A 1 -24.77 -25.24 4.84
C MET A 1 -24.47 -23.77 5.02
N VAL A 2 -23.56 -23.21 4.23
CA VAL A 2 -23.31 -21.76 4.21
C VAL A 2 -24.43 -21.12 3.39
N SER A 3 -25.11 -20.10 3.92
CA SER A 3 -26.27 -19.50 3.26
C SER A 3 -25.86 -18.46 2.21
N LEU A 4 -26.70 -18.21 1.21
CA LEU A 4 -26.53 -17.14 0.22
C LEU A 4 -26.19 -15.78 0.88
N ARG A 5 -26.73 -15.53 2.08
CA ARG A 5 -26.46 -14.34 2.88
C ARG A 5 -24.99 -14.23 3.30
N GLU A 6 -24.37 -15.32 3.75
CA GLU A 6 -22.96 -15.32 4.16
C GLU A 6 -22.02 -15.12 2.97
N THR A 7 -22.42 -15.57 1.77
CA THR A 7 -21.70 -15.32 0.52
C THR A 7 -21.79 -13.85 0.12
N VAL A 8 -22.98 -13.24 0.19
CA VAL A 8 -23.17 -11.80 -0.05
C VAL A 8 -22.37 -10.96 0.93
N ASP A 9 -22.45 -11.27 2.23
CA ASP A 9 -21.67 -10.58 3.28
C ASP A 9 -20.15 -10.66 3.02
N SER A 10 -19.67 -11.78 2.48
CA SER A 10 -18.27 -11.96 2.15
C SER A 10 -17.85 -11.16 0.92
N VAL A 11 -18.73 -11.04 -0.09
CA VAL A 11 -18.50 -10.18 -1.27
C VAL A 11 -18.48 -8.70 -0.88
N ASP A 12 -19.37 -8.28 0.02
CA ASP A 12 -19.38 -6.91 0.54
C ASP A 12 -18.08 -6.59 1.29
N ARG A 13 -17.61 -7.52 2.14
CA ARG A 13 -16.31 -7.39 2.81
C ARG A 13 -15.14 -7.33 1.82
N LEU A 14 -15.18 -8.13 0.75
CA LEU A 14 -14.16 -8.07 -0.31
C LEU A 14 -14.13 -6.69 -0.97
N ASN A 15 -15.30 -6.15 -1.30
CA ASN A 15 -15.44 -4.83 -1.90
C ASN A 15 -14.88 -3.73 -0.99
N GLU A 16 -15.18 -3.77 0.31
CA GLU A 16 -14.60 -2.83 1.29
C GLU A 16 -13.07 -2.94 1.36
N LEU A 17 -12.52 -4.15 1.36
CA LEU A 17 -11.06 -4.34 1.35
C LEU A 17 -10.41 -3.81 0.07
N LEU A 18 -11.06 -3.97 -1.09
CA LEU A 18 -10.54 -3.50 -2.37
C LEU A 18 -10.48 -1.97 -2.50
N LYS A 19 -11.27 -1.22 -1.71
CA LYS A 19 -11.16 0.26 -1.63
C LYS A 19 -9.77 0.70 -1.17
N SER A 20 -9.05 -0.12 -0.41
CA SER A 20 -7.67 0.15 0.00
C SER A 20 -6.69 0.28 -1.18
N SER A 21 -7.03 -0.24 -2.37
CA SER A 21 -6.21 -0.06 -3.58
C SER A 21 -6.12 1.40 -4.03
N ALA A 22 -7.20 2.18 -3.86
CA ALA A 22 -7.21 3.60 -4.19
C ALA A 22 -6.36 4.40 -3.21
N GLU A 23 -6.47 4.07 -1.90
CA GLU A 23 -5.63 4.64 -0.84
C GLU A 23 -4.15 4.33 -1.09
N LEU A 24 -3.82 3.08 -1.46
CA LEU A 24 -2.45 2.67 -1.79
C LEU A 24 -1.88 3.48 -2.95
N ARG A 25 -2.65 3.65 -4.03
CA ARG A 25 -2.24 4.48 -5.19
C ARG A 25 -2.01 5.93 -4.80
N ALA A 26 -2.86 6.49 -3.93
CA ALA A 26 -2.70 7.85 -3.45
C ALA A 26 -1.42 8.00 -2.61
N SER A 27 -1.15 7.08 -1.68
CA SER A 27 0.07 7.07 -0.88
C SER A 27 1.33 6.97 -1.73
N VAL A 28 1.35 6.06 -2.71
CA VAL A 28 2.49 5.91 -3.64
C VAL A 28 2.71 7.20 -4.43
N ARG A 29 1.65 7.81 -4.95
CA ARG A 29 1.74 9.08 -5.69
C ARG A 29 2.31 10.20 -4.82
N HIS A 30 1.83 10.31 -3.58
CA HIS A 30 2.31 11.30 -2.64
C HIS A 30 3.80 11.11 -2.29
N SER A 31 4.25 9.86 -2.13
CA SER A 31 5.67 9.56 -1.93
C SER A 31 6.53 9.89 -3.16
N LEU A 32 6.01 9.72 -4.38
CA LEU A 32 6.71 10.14 -5.59
C LEU A 32 6.91 11.65 -5.63
N ASP A 33 5.90 12.44 -5.22
CA ASP A 33 6.02 13.90 -5.13
C ASP A 33 7.13 14.29 -4.13
N TYR A 34 7.17 13.66 -2.95
CA TYR A 34 8.25 13.90 -1.97
C TYR A 34 9.64 13.49 -2.46
N LEU A 35 9.74 12.45 -3.28
CA LEU A 35 11.02 12.06 -3.89
C LEU A 35 11.44 13.05 -4.98
N ALA A 36 10.50 13.62 -5.73
CA ALA A 36 10.78 14.69 -6.69
C ALA A 36 11.31 15.95 -5.98
N ASP A 37 10.67 16.35 -4.87
CA ASP A 37 11.14 17.45 -4.03
C ASP A 37 12.54 17.17 -3.47
N PHE A 38 12.77 15.94 -2.99
CA PHE A 38 14.08 15.54 -2.48
C PHE A 38 15.17 15.58 -3.57
N LYS A 39 14.84 15.16 -4.80
CA LYS A 39 15.73 15.28 -5.96
C LYS A 39 16.10 16.75 -6.22
N ALA A 40 15.13 17.66 -6.18
CA ALA A 40 15.39 19.09 -6.35
C ALA A 40 16.30 19.63 -5.23
N MET A 41 16.17 19.14 -3.99
CA MET A 41 17.10 19.48 -2.90
C MET A 41 18.52 18.97 -3.14
N LEU A 42 18.68 17.77 -3.71
CA LEU A 42 19.99 17.24 -4.10
C LEU A 42 20.62 18.05 -5.23
N GLU A 43 19.83 18.44 -6.23
CA GLU A 43 20.28 19.31 -7.32
C GLU A 43 20.71 20.68 -6.78
N TYR A 44 19.93 21.27 -5.87
CA TYR A 44 20.30 22.49 -5.18
C TYR A 44 21.62 22.31 -4.40
N ALA A 45 21.73 21.26 -3.58
CA ALA A 45 22.94 20.99 -2.81
C ALA A 45 24.17 20.80 -3.73
N HIS A 46 24.01 20.17 -4.89
CA HIS A 46 25.09 20.01 -5.85
C HIS A 46 25.59 21.35 -6.41
N THR A 47 24.68 22.29 -6.65
CA THR A 47 25.01 23.63 -7.15
C THR A 47 25.33 24.65 -6.04
N LYS A 48 25.11 24.29 -4.78
CA LYS A 48 25.33 25.17 -3.64
C LYS A 48 26.83 25.27 -3.39
N ASP A 49 27.30 26.51 -3.30
CA ASP A 49 28.68 26.81 -2.94
C ASP A 49 28.83 26.75 -1.41
N PHE A 50 29.07 25.55 -0.89
CA PHE A 50 29.37 25.35 0.53
C PHE A 50 30.74 25.94 0.86
N LYS A 51 30.86 26.59 2.01
CA LYS A 51 32.09 27.23 2.45
C LYS A 51 33.25 26.23 2.59
N ASP A 52 32.94 25.04 3.08
CA ASP A 52 33.89 23.94 3.25
C ASP A 52 33.16 22.58 3.26
N VAL A 53 33.96 21.50 3.30
CA VAL A 53 33.46 20.13 3.36
C VAL A 53 32.64 19.86 4.64
N ALA A 54 32.96 20.54 5.75
CA ALA A 54 32.25 20.34 7.01
C ALA A 54 30.83 20.89 6.93
N GLU A 55 30.63 22.06 6.32
CA GLU A 55 29.29 22.63 6.08
C GLU A 55 28.46 21.72 5.14
N ALA A 56 29.09 21.14 4.12
CA ALA A 56 28.42 20.21 3.21
C ALA A 56 27.95 18.94 3.95
N LEU A 57 28.81 18.34 4.79
CA LEU A 57 28.46 17.19 5.61
C LEU A 57 27.37 17.52 6.63
N GLU A 58 27.44 18.69 7.26
CA GLU A 58 26.44 19.15 8.21
C GLU A 58 25.06 19.32 7.53
N TYR A 59 25.03 19.83 6.29
CA TYR A 59 23.80 19.91 5.50
C TYR A 59 23.24 18.52 5.15
N VAL A 60 24.10 17.56 4.79
CA VAL A 60 23.68 16.17 4.57
C VAL A 60 23.03 15.59 5.82
N ASP A 61 23.68 15.72 6.98
CA ASP A 61 23.24 15.12 8.24
C ASP A 61 21.97 15.80 8.80
N LYS A 62 21.86 17.12 8.67
CA LYS A 62 20.75 17.88 9.26
C LYS A 62 19.56 18.06 8.34
N VAL A 63 19.75 17.97 7.02
CA VAL A 63 18.69 18.26 6.04
C VAL A 63 18.38 17.05 5.18
N LEU A 64 19.36 16.50 4.47
CA LEU A 64 19.11 15.47 3.45
C LEU A 64 18.73 14.12 4.06
N ILE A 65 19.51 13.62 5.02
CA ILE A 65 19.23 12.34 5.69
C ILE A 65 17.87 12.34 6.40
N PRO A 66 17.52 13.37 7.21
CA PRO A 66 16.22 13.43 7.85
C PRO A 66 15.06 13.52 6.85
N ARG A 67 15.25 14.22 5.72
CA ARG A 67 14.20 14.29 4.69
C ARG A 67 13.98 12.96 4.01
N LEU A 68 15.03 12.27 3.59
CA LEU A 68 14.92 10.94 2.98
C LEU A 68 14.27 9.93 3.95
N SER A 69 14.67 9.97 5.23
CA SER A 69 14.10 9.11 6.27
C SER A 69 12.60 9.35 6.44
N ARG A 70 12.16 10.62 6.50
CA ARG A 70 10.74 10.95 6.57
C ARG A 70 9.96 10.47 5.34
N THR A 71 10.51 10.62 4.14
CA THR A 71 9.86 10.13 2.91
C THR A 71 9.70 8.62 2.93
N ARG A 72 10.75 7.90 3.36
CA ARG A 72 10.71 6.44 3.55
C ARG A 72 9.64 6.04 4.57
N ASP A 73 9.62 6.69 5.72
CA ASP A 73 8.69 6.35 6.81
C ASP A 73 7.23 6.67 6.44
N ALA A 74 7.01 7.77 5.71
CA ALA A 74 5.71 8.12 5.15
C ALA A 74 5.24 7.10 4.10
N LEU A 75 6.14 6.64 3.22
CA LEU A 75 5.82 5.58 2.25
C LEU A 75 5.46 4.27 2.97
N ALA A 76 6.26 3.84 3.94
CA ALA A 76 6.00 2.61 4.68
C ALA A 76 4.65 2.68 5.42
N SER A 77 4.44 3.71 6.23
CA SER A 77 3.19 3.89 6.98
C SER A 77 1.96 4.07 6.09
N GLY A 78 2.11 4.69 4.92
CA GLY A 78 1.02 4.91 3.98
C GLY A 78 0.71 3.75 3.04
N THR A 79 1.55 2.70 2.99
CA THR A 79 1.38 1.57 2.07
C THR A 79 1.24 0.22 2.78
N GLU A 80 1.94 -0.01 3.89
CA GLU A 80 1.89 -1.30 4.62
C GLU A 80 0.48 -1.70 5.05
N PRO A 81 -0.35 -0.82 5.67
CA PRO A 81 -1.71 -1.19 6.05
C PRO A 81 -2.59 -1.57 4.85
N GLN A 82 -2.42 -0.86 3.73
CA GLN A 82 -3.20 -1.05 2.52
C GLN A 82 -2.78 -2.35 1.82
N LEU A 83 -1.49 -2.65 1.76
CA LEU A 83 -0.98 -3.92 1.25
C LEU A 83 -1.53 -5.10 2.06
N LYS A 84 -1.51 -5.03 3.40
CA LYS A 84 -2.11 -6.05 4.27
C LYS A 84 -3.61 -6.25 4.01
N ARG A 85 -4.36 -5.18 3.74
CA ARG A 85 -5.78 -5.26 3.37
C ARG A 85 -5.98 -5.94 2.01
N LEU A 86 -5.09 -5.69 1.04
CA LEU A 86 -5.13 -6.36 -0.26
C LEU A 86 -4.76 -7.84 -0.18
N GLU A 87 -3.82 -8.21 0.68
CA GLU A 87 -3.51 -9.61 0.98
C GLU A 87 -4.74 -10.34 1.57
N GLN A 88 -5.40 -9.72 2.55
CA GLN A 88 -6.65 -10.24 3.11
C GLN A 88 -7.77 -10.35 2.06
N ALA A 89 -7.89 -9.37 1.17
CA ALA A 89 -8.83 -9.42 0.04
C ALA A 89 -8.54 -10.63 -0.86
N SER A 90 -7.26 -10.86 -1.19
CA SER A 90 -6.82 -11.98 -2.02
C SER A 90 -7.14 -13.34 -1.39
N GLU A 91 -6.87 -13.50 -0.09
CA GLU A 91 -7.21 -14.71 0.65
C GLU A 91 -8.72 -14.97 0.67
N LEU A 92 -9.50 -13.92 0.95
CA LEU A 92 -10.95 -14.01 1.01
C LEU A 92 -11.55 -14.31 -0.37
N ALA A 93 -11.04 -13.70 -1.43
CA ALA A 93 -11.41 -13.99 -2.81
C ALA A 93 -11.09 -15.45 -3.18
N THR A 94 -9.93 -15.96 -2.80
CA THR A 94 -9.54 -17.36 -3.03
C THR A 94 -10.50 -18.33 -2.34
N ARG A 95 -10.82 -18.07 -1.07
CA ARG A 95 -11.78 -18.89 -0.30
C ARG A 95 -13.18 -18.83 -0.89
N LEU A 96 -13.63 -17.65 -1.34
CA LEU A 96 -14.93 -17.50 -2.00
C LEU A 96 -14.97 -18.24 -3.34
N SER A 97 -13.92 -18.15 -4.15
CA SER A 97 -13.82 -18.85 -5.43
C SER A 97 -13.96 -20.37 -5.25
N LEU A 98 -13.20 -20.96 -4.32
CA LEU A 98 -13.31 -22.39 -4.00
C LEU A 98 -14.71 -22.79 -3.53
N ARG A 99 -15.36 -21.97 -2.70
CA ARG A 99 -16.73 -22.22 -2.25
C ARG A 99 -17.73 -22.17 -3.40
N LEU A 100 -17.64 -21.16 -4.27
CA LEU A 100 -18.52 -21.02 -5.43
C LEU A 100 -18.33 -22.17 -6.42
N GLN A 101 -17.09 -22.65 -6.62
CA GLN A 101 -16.81 -23.86 -7.39
C GLN A 101 -17.48 -25.09 -6.77
N MET A 102 -17.38 -25.30 -5.46
CA MET A 102 -18.06 -26.42 -4.78
C MET A 102 -19.60 -26.37 -4.93
N PHE A 103 -20.19 -25.16 -4.97
CA PHE A 103 -21.61 -25.00 -5.28
C PHE A 103 -21.93 -25.30 -6.74
N ALA A 104 -21.08 -24.87 -7.68
CA ALA A 104 -21.25 -25.12 -9.11
C ALA A 104 -21.09 -26.61 -9.48
N ASP A 105 -20.17 -27.31 -8.81
CA ASP A 105 -19.85 -28.72 -9.03
C ASP A 105 -20.82 -29.70 -8.34
N GLY A 106 -21.90 -29.20 -7.74
CA GLY A 106 -22.97 -30.04 -7.16
C GLY A 106 -22.70 -30.55 -5.75
N GLY A 107 -21.80 -29.93 -4.98
CA GLY A 107 -21.56 -30.25 -3.56
C GLY A 107 -22.73 -29.88 -2.61
N GLY A 108 -23.81 -29.30 -3.15
CA GLY A 108 -25.09 -29.26 -2.48
C GLY A 108 -25.72 -30.64 -2.61
N GLY A 109 -25.70 -31.42 -1.52
CA GLY A 109 -26.41 -32.68 -1.43
C GLY A 109 -27.77 -32.58 -2.12
N LEU A 110 -27.93 -33.41 -3.15
CA LEU A 110 -29.21 -33.78 -3.71
C LEU A 110 -30.15 -34.14 -2.55
N LEU A 111 -31.34 -33.52 -2.55
CA LEU A 111 -32.54 -34.02 -1.86
C LEU A 111 -32.61 -35.56 -1.95
N PRO A 112 -33.06 -36.27 -0.91
CA PRO A 112 -34.08 -35.86 0.06
C PRO A 112 -33.57 -35.48 1.46
#